data_AF-A0A0K1PX22-F1
#
_entry.id   AF-A0A0K1PX22-F1
#
_cell.length_a   1.000
_cell.length_b   1.000
_cell.length_c   1.000
_cell.angle_alpha   90.00
_cell.angle_beta   90.00
_cell.angle_gamma   90.00
#
_symmetry.space_group_name_H-M   'P 1'
#
loop_
_entity.id
_entity.type
_entity.pdbx_description
1 polymer ?
#
loop_
_entity_poly.entity_id
_entity_poly.type
_entity_poly.pdbx_seq_one_letter_code
_entity_poly.pdbx_strand_id
1 'polypeptide(L)'
;MFALTSALTAACEKYEPPPTATIVGLESAVLYDAKAPIVVDFGMAIDPATLSLSIATYETNIEGDLGDEDDDPNTTLNVLFGHNPLDGDRAGRIELANGNRRVVLHPDSALPVGPKLVLLVEPGLESVDGRRRNNRTRIPFSYAVRCAANANASGFVNGVYFVLLEVEQPLGTQIQLYGSINVDPKTGILAATFTNADRNADNSRCPGGCGPADACRLLPAPECVAPSTKAASVDEYSDFLPNPTPPTGYSFAVEGCVADGQNGTGIVTAPAMMVVQSPAVTVAGLTMTAFFGDGADGQPPRATGSLTADTVLLGTSAIGAGKGTMSARLIAPSEVPPGVPMAKLPTAAADGGADASP
;
A
#
# COMPACT_ATOMS: atom_id res chain seq x y z
N MET A 1 -1.40 -58.31 -50.85
CA MET A 1 -1.51 -56.84 -50.97
C MET A 1 -2.12 -56.36 -49.67
N PHE A 2 -1.30 -55.94 -48.70
CA PHE A 2 -1.77 -55.47 -47.39
C PHE A 2 -1.84 -53.94 -47.44
N ALA A 3 -3.05 -53.39 -47.30
CA ALA A 3 -3.27 -51.97 -47.19
C ALA A 3 -2.89 -51.51 -45.77
N LEU A 4 -1.91 -50.61 -45.69
CA LEU A 4 -1.49 -49.97 -44.44
C LEU A 4 -2.38 -48.74 -44.21
N THR A 5 -3.27 -48.81 -43.22
CA THR A 5 -4.12 -47.68 -42.82
C THR A 5 -3.31 -46.77 -41.89
N SER A 6 -2.83 -45.62 -42.39
CA SER A 6 -2.18 -44.59 -41.59
C SER A 6 -3.22 -43.87 -40.72
N ALA A 7 -3.12 -44.04 -39.40
CA ALA A 7 -3.85 -43.24 -38.44
C ALA A 7 -3.21 -41.85 -38.32
N LEU A 8 -3.91 -40.82 -38.80
CA LEU A 8 -3.58 -39.42 -38.52
C LEU A 8 -3.91 -39.14 -37.04
N THR A 9 -2.90 -39.16 -36.19
CA THR A 9 -3.01 -38.58 -34.84
C THR A 9 -3.02 -37.07 -34.98
N ALA A 10 -4.18 -36.43 -34.75
CA ALA A 10 -4.25 -35.00 -34.55
C ALA A 10 -3.46 -34.66 -33.26
N ALA A 11 -2.24 -34.18 -33.42
CA ALA A 11 -1.46 -33.66 -32.31
C ALA A 11 -2.13 -32.35 -31.87
N CYS A 12 -2.68 -32.33 -30.65
CA CYS A 12 -3.01 -31.07 -29.99
C CYS A 12 -1.71 -30.27 -29.88
N GLU A 13 -1.62 -29.16 -30.60
CA GLU A 13 -0.51 -28.23 -30.47
C GLU A 13 -0.54 -27.68 -29.04
N LYS A 14 0.43 -28.09 -28.23
CA LYS A 14 0.52 -27.65 -26.84
C LYS A 14 0.84 -26.16 -26.86
N TYR A 15 -0.14 -25.34 -26.51
CA TYR A 15 0.08 -23.90 -26.37
C TYR A 15 1.15 -23.64 -25.30
N GLU A 16 2.22 -22.97 -25.69
CA GLU A 16 3.29 -22.53 -24.80
C GLU A 16 3.28 -21.00 -24.71
N PRO A 17 3.10 -20.41 -23.51
CA PRO A 17 2.94 -18.98 -23.34
C PRO A 17 4.27 -18.22 -23.57
N PRO A 18 4.21 -16.89 -23.82
CA PRO A 18 5.41 -16.05 -23.82
C PRO A 18 6.05 -15.94 -22.42
N PRO A 19 7.29 -15.42 -22.31
CA PRO A 19 7.95 -15.21 -21.02
C PRO A 19 7.07 -14.44 -20.04
N THR A 20 6.99 -14.91 -18.79
CA THR A 20 6.14 -14.30 -17.76
C THR A 20 6.96 -13.94 -16.54
N ALA A 21 7.05 -12.64 -16.27
CA ALA A 21 7.81 -12.12 -15.15
C ALA A 21 7.09 -12.40 -13.82
N THR A 22 7.86 -12.85 -12.84
CA THR A 22 7.47 -12.96 -11.43
C THR A 22 8.64 -12.51 -10.57
N ILE A 23 8.37 -11.85 -9.45
CA ILE A 23 9.42 -11.50 -8.49
C ILE A 23 9.58 -12.67 -7.52
N VAL A 24 10.79 -13.20 -7.40
CA VAL A 24 11.10 -14.29 -6.46
C VAL A 24 11.05 -13.77 -5.03
N GLY A 25 10.39 -14.52 -4.15
CA GLY A 25 10.20 -14.13 -2.74
C GLY A 25 9.10 -13.09 -2.52
N LEU A 26 8.35 -12.72 -3.57
CA LEU A 26 7.19 -11.85 -3.46
C LEU A 26 6.01 -12.64 -2.88
N GLU A 27 5.60 -12.28 -1.66
CA GLU A 27 4.46 -12.87 -0.97
C GLU A 27 3.39 -11.81 -0.79
N SER A 28 2.17 -12.03 -1.31
CA SER A 28 1.06 -11.06 -1.23
C SER A 28 1.44 -9.63 -1.68
N ALA A 29 2.27 -9.51 -2.73
CA ALA A 29 2.84 -8.26 -3.23
C ALA A 29 3.85 -7.57 -2.29
N VAL A 30 4.50 -8.30 -1.38
CA VAL A 30 5.46 -7.75 -0.43
C VAL A 30 6.80 -8.50 -0.48
N LEU A 31 7.91 -7.75 -0.42
CA LEU A 31 9.28 -8.23 -0.21
C LEU A 31 9.78 -7.82 1.17
N TYR A 32 10.72 -8.56 1.77
CA TYR A 32 11.11 -8.31 3.17
C TYR A 32 12.44 -7.58 3.37
N ASP A 33 13.27 -7.47 2.34
CA ASP A 33 14.59 -6.83 2.45
C ASP A 33 14.84 -5.86 1.29
N ALA A 34 14.74 -4.56 1.57
CA ALA A 34 14.96 -3.49 0.59
C ALA A 34 16.43 -3.27 0.19
N LYS A 35 17.37 -3.92 0.90
CA LYS A 35 18.79 -3.92 0.54
C LYS A 35 19.18 -5.16 -0.26
N ALA A 36 18.33 -6.18 -0.27
CA ALA A 36 18.55 -7.36 -1.10
C ALA A 36 18.33 -7.03 -2.59
N PRO A 37 19.10 -7.65 -3.50
CA PRO A 37 18.81 -7.61 -4.93
C PRO A 37 17.41 -8.15 -5.22
N ILE A 38 16.72 -7.55 -6.21
CA ILE A 38 15.44 -8.08 -6.69
C ILE A 38 15.71 -9.15 -7.73
N VAL A 39 15.11 -10.33 -7.56
CA VAL A 39 15.25 -11.42 -8.53
C VAL A 39 13.95 -11.59 -9.30
N VAL A 40 14.01 -11.44 -10.61
CA VAL A 40 12.89 -11.65 -11.53
C VAL A 40 13.07 -13.00 -12.23
N ASP A 41 12.07 -13.88 -12.15
CA ASP A 41 12.03 -15.16 -12.87
C ASP A 41 10.99 -15.06 -14.00
N PHE A 42 11.42 -15.34 -15.22
CA PHE A 42 10.57 -15.29 -16.42
C PHE A 42 9.91 -16.64 -16.75
N GLY A 43 10.20 -17.69 -15.97
CA GLY A 43 9.74 -19.07 -16.19
C GLY A 43 10.49 -19.81 -17.31
N MET A 44 11.10 -19.09 -18.24
CA MET A 44 11.88 -19.59 -19.37
C MET A 44 13.05 -18.67 -19.70
N ALA A 45 14.00 -19.15 -20.50
CA ALA A 45 15.13 -18.35 -20.96
C ALA A 45 14.66 -17.25 -21.93
N ILE A 46 15.06 -16.01 -21.64
CA ILE A 46 14.79 -14.84 -22.47
C ILE A 46 15.98 -14.50 -23.37
N ASP A 47 15.70 -13.81 -24.48
CA ASP A 47 16.72 -13.11 -25.27
C ASP A 47 17.06 -11.76 -24.58
N PRO A 48 18.26 -11.61 -24.01
CA PRO A 48 18.65 -10.39 -23.31
C PRO A 48 18.64 -9.13 -24.19
N ALA A 49 18.82 -9.27 -25.51
CA ALA A 49 18.80 -8.13 -26.42
C ALA A 49 17.40 -7.48 -26.54
N THR A 50 16.37 -8.15 -26.04
CA THR A 50 14.97 -7.69 -26.07
C THR A 50 14.46 -7.25 -24.69
N LEU A 51 15.28 -7.35 -23.65
CA LEU A 51 14.87 -7.07 -22.28
C LEU A 51 14.86 -5.57 -21.99
N SER A 52 13.69 -4.99 -21.80
CA SER A 52 13.54 -3.64 -21.24
C SER A 52 12.65 -3.71 -20.00
N LEU A 53 13.18 -3.25 -18.86
CA LEU A 53 12.49 -3.29 -17.57
C LEU A 53 12.82 -2.06 -16.73
N SER A 54 11.94 -1.74 -15.79
CA SER A 54 12.16 -0.65 -14.83
C SER A 54 11.46 -0.92 -13.51
N ILE A 55 11.94 -0.27 -12.44
CA ILE A 55 11.22 -0.13 -11.18
C ILE A 55 10.87 1.34 -11.03
N ALA A 56 9.60 1.61 -10.76
CA ALA A 56 9.09 2.97 -10.56
C ALA A 56 8.20 3.04 -9.32
N THR A 57 7.89 4.26 -8.87
CA THR A 57 6.78 4.44 -7.92
C THR A 57 5.46 4.05 -8.58
N TYR A 58 4.56 3.44 -7.80
CA TYR A 58 3.25 3.04 -8.28
C TYR A 58 2.22 4.12 -7.90
N GLU A 59 2.16 5.15 -8.73
CA GLU A 59 1.20 6.24 -8.65
C GLU A 59 0.35 6.20 -9.91
N THR A 60 -0.96 5.97 -9.76
CA THR A 60 -1.90 5.91 -10.87
C THR A 60 -2.94 7.02 -10.77
N ASN A 61 -3.39 7.53 -11.92
CA ASN A 61 -4.54 8.40 -11.99
C ASN A 61 -5.86 7.63 -11.74
N ILE A 62 -7.01 8.29 -11.90
CA ILE A 62 -8.32 7.70 -11.63
C ILE A 62 -8.71 6.61 -12.65
N GLU A 63 -8.13 6.67 -13.84
CA GLU A 63 -8.25 5.67 -14.91
C GLU A 63 -7.35 4.45 -14.67
N GLY A 64 -6.39 4.55 -13.75
CA GLY A 64 -5.43 3.48 -13.43
C GLY A 64 -4.17 3.51 -14.28
N ASP A 65 -3.92 4.60 -14.99
CA ASP A 65 -2.71 4.80 -15.80
C ASP A 65 -1.58 5.35 -14.93
N LEU A 66 -0.36 4.86 -15.19
CA LEU A 66 0.85 5.43 -14.64
C LEU A 66 1.17 6.75 -15.34
N GLY A 67 2.03 7.58 -14.74
CA GLY A 67 2.34 8.90 -15.29
C GLY A 67 3.05 8.93 -16.65
N ASP A 68 3.30 7.78 -17.29
CA ASP A 68 3.77 7.70 -18.69
C ASP A 68 2.75 7.04 -19.64
N GLU A 69 1.54 6.79 -19.15
CA GLU A 69 0.49 6.06 -19.87
C GLU A 69 -0.77 6.92 -20.13
N ASP A 70 -0.80 8.15 -19.63
CA ASP A 70 -1.85 9.12 -19.88
C ASP A 70 -1.45 10.20 -20.91
N ASP A 71 -2.45 10.96 -21.37
CA ASP A 71 -2.27 12.02 -22.36
C ASP A 71 -1.82 13.36 -21.73
N ASP A 72 -1.63 13.42 -20.40
CA ASP A 72 -1.21 14.65 -19.70
C ASP A 72 0.31 14.85 -19.83
N PRO A 73 0.80 15.94 -20.44
CA PRO A 73 2.24 16.18 -20.55
C PRO A 73 2.92 16.56 -19.22
N ASN A 74 2.17 16.78 -18.13
CA ASN A 74 2.72 17.17 -16.82
C ASN A 74 2.91 15.97 -15.87
N THR A 75 2.34 14.82 -16.19
CA THR A 75 2.55 13.57 -15.47
C THR A 75 3.81 12.92 -16.01
N THR A 76 4.63 12.35 -15.11
CA THR A 76 5.83 11.61 -15.50
C THR A 76 6.00 10.39 -14.60
N LEU A 77 6.41 9.27 -15.18
CA LEU A 77 6.76 8.08 -14.40
C LEU A 77 8.06 8.31 -13.62
N ASN A 78 7.99 8.23 -12.29
CA ASN A 78 9.15 8.33 -11.43
C ASN A 78 9.91 6.99 -11.35
N VAL A 79 10.88 6.81 -12.25
CA VAL A 79 11.71 5.62 -12.37
C VAL A 79 12.88 5.63 -11.38
N LEU A 80 12.96 4.59 -10.55
CA LEU A 80 14.00 4.39 -9.53
C LEU A 80 15.14 3.49 -10.00
N PHE A 81 14.87 2.59 -10.95
CA PHE A 81 15.82 1.68 -11.57
C PHE A 81 15.39 1.39 -13.00
N GLY A 82 16.32 1.26 -13.94
CA GLY A 82 15.98 0.90 -15.32
C GLY A 82 17.06 0.10 -16.03
N HIS A 83 16.62 -0.77 -16.93
CA HIS A 83 17.46 -1.45 -17.91
C HIS A 83 16.81 -1.36 -19.29
N ASN A 84 17.60 -0.95 -20.28
CA ASN A 84 17.23 -0.98 -21.69
C ASN A 84 18.42 -1.52 -22.49
N PRO A 85 18.22 -2.36 -23.53
CA PRO A 85 19.32 -3.00 -24.23
C PRO A 85 20.13 -2.01 -25.10
N LEU A 86 19.54 -0.85 -25.44
CA LEU A 86 20.19 0.23 -26.20
C LEU A 86 20.93 1.20 -25.27
N ASP A 87 20.30 1.59 -24.16
CA ASP A 87 20.82 2.64 -23.26
C ASP A 87 21.62 2.09 -22.07
N GLY A 88 21.52 0.79 -21.80
CA GLY A 88 22.15 0.12 -20.66
C GLY A 88 21.37 0.26 -19.35
N ASP A 89 22.09 0.04 -18.23
CA ASP A 89 21.55 0.10 -16.88
C ASP A 89 21.58 1.53 -16.32
N ARG A 90 20.53 1.90 -15.57
CA ARG A 90 20.40 3.18 -14.86
C ARG A 90 20.07 2.94 -13.40
N ALA A 91 20.75 3.67 -12.51
CA ALA A 91 20.61 3.60 -11.06
C ALA A 91 20.85 2.19 -10.47
N GLY A 92 21.76 1.43 -11.10
CA GLY A 92 22.17 0.12 -10.67
C GLY A 92 22.75 -0.70 -11.81
N ARG A 93 22.73 -2.03 -11.64
CA ARG A 93 23.10 -2.99 -12.69
C ARG A 93 22.18 -4.20 -12.69
N ILE A 94 22.09 -4.89 -13.82
CA ILE A 94 21.47 -6.22 -13.89
C ILE A 94 22.51 -7.34 -13.99
N GLU A 95 22.15 -8.52 -13.52
CA GLU A 95 22.88 -9.77 -13.75
C GLU A 95 21.93 -10.82 -14.33
N LEU A 96 22.32 -11.44 -15.44
CA LEU A 96 21.59 -12.57 -16.01
C LEU A 96 22.03 -13.86 -15.34
N ALA A 97 21.07 -14.58 -14.78
CA ALA A 97 21.31 -15.81 -14.06
C ALA A 97 20.50 -16.97 -14.64
N ASN A 98 20.95 -18.19 -14.34
CA ASN A 98 20.24 -19.42 -14.67
C ASN A 98 19.92 -19.56 -16.18
N GLY A 99 20.90 -19.32 -17.04
CA GLY A 99 20.74 -19.42 -18.50
C GLY A 99 19.75 -18.39 -19.06
N ASN A 100 19.84 -17.14 -18.59
CA ASN A 100 18.95 -16.03 -18.96
C ASN A 100 17.47 -16.26 -18.60
N ARG A 101 17.16 -17.19 -17.69
CA ARG A 101 15.79 -17.32 -17.18
C ARG A 101 15.50 -16.32 -16.07
N ARG A 102 16.54 -15.91 -15.34
CA ARG A 102 16.44 -14.97 -14.23
C ARG A 102 17.25 -13.73 -14.48
N VAL A 103 16.72 -12.61 -14.00
CA VAL A 103 17.41 -11.32 -13.97
C VAL A 103 17.50 -10.89 -12.51
N VAL A 104 18.70 -10.62 -12.04
CA VAL A 104 18.96 -10.08 -10.71
C VAL A 104 19.24 -8.60 -10.85
N LEU A 105 18.42 -7.78 -10.22
CA LEU A 105 18.52 -6.32 -10.22
C LEU A 105 19.30 -5.90 -8.97
N HIS A 106 20.38 -5.15 -9.18
CA HIS A 106 21.20 -4.56 -8.13
C HIS A 106 21.09 -3.03 -8.19
N PRO A 107 20.08 -2.43 -7.54
CA PRO A 107 20.01 -0.98 -7.39
C PRO A 107 21.25 -0.41 -6.70
N ASP A 108 21.71 0.77 -7.12
CA ASP A 108 22.86 1.46 -6.51
C ASP A 108 22.54 1.98 -5.09
N SER A 109 21.26 2.16 -4.80
CA SER A 109 20.73 2.59 -3.51
C SER A 109 19.55 1.70 -3.11
N ALA A 110 19.34 1.54 -1.80
CA ALA A 110 18.19 0.81 -1.31
C ALA A 110 16.89 1.42 -1.84
N LEU A 111 16.00 0.58 -2.34
CA LEU A 111 14.70 1.01 -2.79
C LEU A 111 13.85 1.49 -1.60
N PRO A 112 12.94 2.45 -1.81
CA PRO A 112 12.18 3.01 -0.71
C PRO A 112 11.27 1.95 -0.09
N VAL A 113 11.31 1.84 1.24
CA VAL A 113 10.44 0.98 2.02
C VAL A 113 9.14 1.70 2.30
N GLY A 114 8.00 1.04 2.06
CA GLY A 114 6.68 1.57 2.36
C GLY A 114 5.85 2.06 1.15
N PRO A 115 6.33 2.92 0.22
CA PRO A 115 5.53 3.28 -0.94
C PRO A 115 5.30 2.06 -1.82
N LYS A 116 4.16 2.03 -2.52
CA LYS A 116 3.94 1.01 -3.55
C LYS A 116 4.91 1.28 -4.71
N LEU A 117 5.60 0.24 -5.12
CA LEU A 117 6.48 0.21 -6.27
C LEU A 117 5.85 -0.67 -7.34
N VAL A 118 6.32 -0.51 -8.57
CA VAL A 118 5.94 -1.38 -9.67
C VAL A 118 7.18 -1.80 -10.44
N LEU A 119 7.33 -3.10 -10.64
CA LEU A 119 8.25 -3.64 -11.65
C LEU A 119 7.52 -3.65 -12.99
N LEU A 120 8.07 -2.94 -13.95
CA LEU A 120 7.58 -2.85 -15.32
C LEU A 120 8.47 -3.69 -16.23
N VAL A 121 7.84 -4.52 -17.05
CA VAL A 121 8.50 -5.20 -18.17
C VAL A 121 7.84 -4.74 -19.44
N GLU A 122 8.60 -4.11 -20.31
CA GLU A 122 8.07 -3.47 -21.52
C GLU A 122 7.64 -4.48 -22.58
N PRO A 123 6.73 -4.08 -23.49
CA PRO A 123 6.46 -4.84 -24.70
C PRO A 123 7.75 -5.14 -25.46
N GLY A 124 7.81 -6.31 -26.07
CA GLY A 124 8.89 -6.70 -26.98
C GLY A 124 9.78 -7.81 -26.46
N LEU A 125 9.71 -8.16 -25.17
CA LEU A 125 10.49 -9.24 -24.57
C LEU A 125 10.26 -10.58 -25.28
N GLU A 126 11.35 -11.22 -25.70
CA GLU A 126 11.33 -12.47 -26.44
C GLU A 126 11.98 -13.61 -25.63
N SER A 127 11.46 -14.83 -25.78
CA SER A 127 12.16 -16.04 -25.35
C SER A 127 13.23 -16.42 -26.36
N VAL A 128 14.23 -17.20 -25.97
CA VAL A 128 15.20 -17.79 -26.94
C VAL A 128 14.56 -18.62 -28.06
N ASP A 129 13.34 -19.12 -27.85
CA ASP A 129 12.56 -19.89 -28.85
C ASP A 129 11.70 -19.01 -29.79
N GLY A 130 11.84 -17.69 -29.75
CA GLY A 130 11.11 -16.77 -30.64
C GLY A 130 9.75 -16.28 -30.15
N ARG A 131 9.33 -16.64 -28.92
CA ARG A 131 8.04 -16.23 -28.36
C ARG A 131 8.11 -14.83 -27.78
N ARG A 132 7.28 -13.94 -28.30
CA ARG A 132 7.29 -12.52 -27.94
C ARG A 132 6.11 -12.10 -27.08
N ARG A 133 6.39 -11.29 -26.07
CA ARG A 133 5.39 -10.57 -25.28
C ARG A 133 5.08 -9.22 -25.94
N ASN A 134 3.81 -8.94 -26.17
CA ASN A 134 3.37 -7.72 -26.86
C ASN A 134 2.81 -6.63 -25.94
N ASN A 135 2.62 -6.92 -24.66
CA ASN A 135 2.01 -6.00 -23.70
C ASN A 135 2.97 -5.73 -22.54
N ARG A 136 2.90 -4.50 -22.01
CA ARG A 136 3.59 -4.12 -20.77
C ARG A 136 3.06 -4.97 -19.62
N THR A 137 3.95 -5.39 -18.74
CA THR A 137 3.60 -6.12 -17.51
C THR A 137 3.86 -5.21 -16.33
N ARG A 138 2.84 -5.01 -15.49
CA ARG A 138 2.98 -4.30 -14.21
C ARG A 138 2.94 -5.34 -13.09
N ILE A 139 3.97 -5.37 -12.25
CA ILE A 139 4.00 -6.20 -11.04
C ILE A 139 4.15 -5.25 -9.85
N PRO A 140 3.02 -4.83 -9.24
CA PRO A 140 3.06 -4.02 -8.05
C PRO A 140 3.70 -4.80 -6.89
N PHE A 141 4.54 -4.13 -6.12
CA PHE A 141 5.11 -4.67 -4.90
C PHE A 141 5.41 -3.55 -3.89
N SER A 142 5.65 -3.92 -2.64
CA SER A 142 6.21 -3.03 -1.61
C SER A 142 7.24 -3.78 -0.78
N TYR A 143 8.02 -3.06 0.02
CA TYR A 143 8.85 -3.68 1.06
C TYR A 143 8.14 -3.65 2.41
N ALA A 144 8.12 -4.80 3.09
CA ALA A 144 7.70 -4.92 4.47
C ALA A 144 8.63 -4.09 5.36
N VAL A 145 8.04 -3.28 6.22
CA VAL A 145 8.75 -2.74 7.38
C VAL A 145 8.87 -3.87 8.40
N ARG A 146 10.06 -4.13 8.93
CA ARG A 146 10.26 -5.09 10.04
C ARG A 146 10.72 -4.34 11.27
N CYS A 147 10.23 -4.76 12.43
CA CYS A 147 10.70 -4.31 13.74
C CYS A 147 12.19 -4.67 13.91
N ALA A 148 13.08 -3.73 13.64
CA ALA A 148 14.47 -3.86 14.05
C ALA A 148 14.57 -3.49 15.55
N ALA A 149 15.35 -4.23 16.33
CA ALA A 149 15.72 -3.79 17.66
C ALA A 149 16.54 -2.49 17.52
N ASN A 150 16.06 -1.40 18.15
CA ASN A 150 16.66 -0.06 18.12
C ASN A 150 16.61 0.63 16.75
N ALA A 151 15.41 0.74 16.16
CA ALA A 151 15.24 1.34 14.84
C ALA A 151 15.63 2.83 14.75
N ASN A 152 15.82 3.54 15.89
CA ASN A 152 16.08 4.99 15.94
C ASN A 152 15.13 5.76 15.02
N ALA A 153 13.85 5.76 15.39
CA ALA A 153 12.77 6.31 14.60
C ALA A 153 12.54 7.80 14.88
N SER A 154 13.57 8.60 14.61
CA SER A 154 13.54 10.03 14.92
C SER A 154 12.76 10.85 13.87
N GLY A 155 12.53 10.30 12.69
CA GLY A 155 11.83 10.98 11.59
C GLY A 155 10.30 10.98 11.70
N PHE A 156 9.70 10.17 12.57
CA PHE A 156 8.24 10.10 12.67
C PHE A 156 7.63 11.24 13.49
N VAL A 157 6.59 11.89 12.97
CA VAL A 157 5.87 12.95 13.68
C VAL A 157 4.68 12.37 14.44
N ASN A 158 4.79 12.25 15.76
CA ASN A 158 3.67 11.81 16.60
C ASN A 158 2.49 12.79 16.53
N GLY A 159 1.27 12.26 16.44
CA GLY A 159 0.08 13.12 16.35
C GLY A 159 -1.19 12.40 15.92
N VAL A 160 -2.18 13.21 15.53
CA VAL A 160 -3.45 12.73 14.99
C VAL A 160 -3.43 12.87 13.48
N TYR A 161 -3.76 11.78 12.81
CA TYR A 161 -3.85 11.69 11.36
C TYR A 161 -5.30 11.50 10.95
N PHE A 162 -5.72 12.15 9.87
CA PHE A 162 -6.90 11.73 9.13
C PHE A 162 -6.48 10.69 8.10
N VAL A 163 -7.14 9.54 8.10
CA VAL A 163 -6.76 8.36 7.34
C VAL A 163 -7.93 7.90 6.49
N LEU A 164 -7.68 7.69 5.21
CA LEU A 164 -8.63 7.08 4.28
C LEU A 164 -8.11 5.69 3.91
N LEU A 165 -8.96 4.69 4.12
CA LEU A 165 -8.70 3.32 3.72
C LEU A 165 -9.62 2.98 2.54
N GLU A 166 -9.05 2.78 1.35
CA GLU A 166 -9.80 2.29 0.20
C GLU A 166 -9.78 0.76 0.22
N VAL A 167 -10.90 0.15 0.63
CA VAL A 167 -11.08 -1.30 0.65
C VAL A 167 -11.50 -1.76 -0.73
N GLU A 168 -10.55 -2.30 -1.49
CA GLU A 168 -10.75 -2.83 -2.84
C GLU A 168 -11.51 -4.17 -2.80
N GLN A 169 -11.15 -5.04 -1.85
CA GLN A 169 -11.78 -6.35 -1.67
C GLN A 169 -12.14 -6.59 -0.20
N PRO A 170 -13.28 -7.25 0.08
CA PRO A 170 -14.28 -7.76 -0.87
C PRO A 170 -15.44 -6.77 -1.15
N LEU A 171 -15.51 -5.63 -0.46
CA LEU A 171 -16.70 -4.77 -0.42
C LEU A 171 -16.58 -3.42 -1.15
N GLY A 172 -15.46 -3.11 -1.81
CA GLY A 172 -15.33 -1.91 -2.65
C GLY A 172 -15.80 -0.61 -1.97
N THR A 173 -15.23 -0.24 -0.83
CA THR A 173 -15.69 0.90 -0.01
C THR A 173 -14.53 1.76 0.49
N GLN A 174 -14.82 2.96 0.98
CA GLN A 174 -13.85 3.82 1.65
C GLN A 174 -14.21 3.91 3.14
N ILE A 175 -13.23 3.67 4.01
CA ILE A 175 -13.36 3.87 5.45
C ILE A 175 -12.58 5.12 5.84
N GLN A 176 -13.23 6.06 6.51
CA GLN A 176 -12.62 7.30 7.01
C GLN A 176 -12.33 7.15 8.50
N LEU A 177 -11.11 7.46 8.92
CA LEU A 177 -10.67 7.30 10.30
C LEU A 177 -9.92 8.53 10.79
N TYR A 178 -10.07 8.81 12.08
CA TYR A 178 -9.05 9.55 12.83
C TYR A 178 -8.14 8.55 13.53
N GLY A 179 -6.83 8.68 13.35
CA GLY A 179 -5.81 7.83 13.96
C GLY A 179 -4.87 8.64 14.83
N SER A 180 -4.86 8.41 16.15
CA SER A 180 -3.76 8.85 16.99
C SER A 180 -2.62 7.85 16.84
N ILE A 181 -1.44 8.32 16.40
CA ILE A 181 -0.26 7.47 16.17
C ILE A 181 0.89 8.02 17.01
N ASN A 182 1.43 7.15 17.86
CA ASN A 182 2.57 7.45 18.72
C ASN A 182 3.67 6.42 18.49
N VAL A 183 4.88 6.91 18.27
CA VAL A 183 6.10 6.14 18.11
C VAL A 183 7.06 6.49 19.24
N ASP A 184 7.63 5.48 19.87
CA ASP A 184 8.81 5.64 20.72
C ASP A 184 10.04 5.79 19.82
N PRO A 185 10.69 6.97 19.79
CA PRO A 185 11.81 7.22 18.90
C PRO A 185 13.04 6.35 19.20
N LYS A 186 13.18 5.80 20.40
CA LYS A 186 14.31 4.94 20.78
C LYS A 186 14.12 3.52 20.28
N THR A 187 12.94 2.97 20.55
CA THR A 187 12.66 1.55 20.28
C THR A 187 12.08 1.34 18.88
N GLY A 188 11.48 2.37 18.28
CA GLY A 188 10.70 2.26 17.04
C GLY A 188 9.35 1.58 17.24
N ILE A 189 8.92 1.35 18.49
CA ILE A 189 7.61 0.78 18.79
C ILE A 189 6.53 1.81 18.45
N LEU A 190 5.56 1.38 17.67
CA LEU A 190 4.38 2.14 17.31
C LEU A 190 3.18 1.64 18.13
N ALA A 191 2.41 2.59 18.66
CA ALA A 191 1.07 2.37 19.15
C ALA A 191 0.13 3.34 18.44
N ALA A 192 -0.96 2.83 17.89
CA ALA A 192 -1.98 3.65 17.28
C ALA A 192 -3.38 3.27 17.75
N THR A 193 -4.27 4.25 17.75
CA THR A 193 -5.70 4.06 18.02
C THR A 193 -6.47 4.77 16.95
N PHE A 194 -7.27 4.00 16.22
CA PHE A 194 -8.12 4.50 15.15
C PHE A 194 -9.56 4.53 15.61
N THR A 195 -10.30 5.55 15.16
CA THR A 195 -11.74 5.68 15.36
C THR A 195 -12.41 6.04 14.05
N ASN A 196 -13.65 5.58 13.88
CA ASN A 196 -14.51 5.99 12.78
C ASN A 196 -14.60 7.52 12.67
N ALA A 197 -14.65 8.04 11.46
CA ALA A 197 -14.88 9.44 11.17
C ALA A 197 -16.14 9.60 10.34
N ASP A 198 -17.19 10.18 10.94
CA ASP A 198 -18.45 10.44 10.24
C ASP A 198 -18.47 11.87 9.72
N ARG A 199 -19.13 12.08 8.58
CA ARG A 199 -19.29 13.42 8.02
C ARG A 199 -20.07 14.31 9.00
N ASN A 200 -19.58 15.53 9.21
CA ASN A 200 -20.14 16.49 10.15
C ASN A 200 -21.56 16.88 9.72
N ALA A 201 -22.53 16.57 10.57
CA ALA A 201 -23.96 16.82 10.33
C ALA A 201 -24.37 18.30 10.44
N ASP A 202 -23.45 19.20 10.83
CA ASP A 202 -23.71 20.64 10.82
C ASP A 202 -23.88 21.16 9.38
N ASN A 203 -25.14 21.28 8.98
CA ASN A 203 -25.56 21.74 7.67
C ASN A 203 -25.34 23.24 7.46
N SER A 204 -25.02 24.01 8.50
CA SER A 204 -24.83 25.47 8.41
C SER A 204 -23.43 25.88 7.91
N ARG A 205 -22.50 24.92 7.82
CA ARG A 205 -21.11 25.16 7.41
C ARG A 205 -20.98 25.63 5.95
N CYS A 206 -21.95 25.32 5.11
CA CYS A 206 -21.96 25.70 3.69
C CYS A 206 -22.69 27.05 3.51
N PRO A 207 -22.27 27.88 2.55
CA PRO A 207 -23.00 29.09 2.20
C PRO A 207 -24.47 28.77 1.84
N GLY A 208 -25.42 29.39 2.55
CA GLY A 208 -26.85 29.15 2.35
C GLY A 208 -27.43 27.96 3.12
N GLY A 209 -26.59 27.15 3.77
CA GLY A 209 -26.98 25.96 4.51
C GLY A 209 -27.41 24.79 3.62
N CYS A 210 -27.20 23.57 4.11
CA CYS A 210 -27.64 22.35 3.43
C CYS A 210 -29.01 21.85 3.93
N GLY A 211 -29.67 21.04 3.10
CA GLY A 211 -30.90 20.37 3.48
C GLY A 211 -30.70 19.48 4.74
N PRO A 212 -31.78 19.14 5.47
CA PRO A 212 -31.68 18.39 6.72
C PRO A 212 -31.18 16.94 6.56
N ALA A 213 -31.14 16.42 5.33
CA ALA A 213 -30.59 15.11 5.01
C ALA A 213 -29.17 15.16 4.42
N ASP A 214 -28.64 16.37 4.21
CA ASP A 214 -27.36 16.61 3.57
C ASP A 214 -26.35 17.13 4.60
N ALA A 215 -25.08 16.85 4.34
CA ALA A 215 -23.96 17.41 5.07
C ALA A 215 -23.20 18.40 4.18
N CYS A 216 -22.54 19.36 4.82
CA CYS A 216 -21.68 20.29 4.11
C CYS A 216 -20.29 19.68 3.89
N ARG A 217 -19.85 19.62 2.63
CA ARG A 217 -18.46 19.43 2.24
C ARG A 217 -17.86 20.81 1.95
N LEU A 218 -16.70 21.13 2.52
CA LEU A 218 -16.03 22.43 2.33
C LEU A 218 -14.95 22.40 1.24
N LEU A 219 -14.32 21.25 1.04
CA LEU A 219 -13.21 21.09 0.10
C LEU A 219 -13.56 20.07 -1.00
N PRO A 220 -13.12 20.27 -2.25
CA PRO A 220 -12.33 21.41 -2.74
C PRO A 220 -13.14 22.71 -2.88
N ALA A 221 -14.48 22.64 -2.83
CA ALA A 221 -15.38 23.79 -2.75
C ALA A 221 -16.62 23.44 -1.92
N PRO A 222 -17.29 24.44 -1.30
CA PRO A 222 -18.51 24.21 -0.54
C PRO A 222 -19.63 23.58 -1.38
N GLU A 223 -20.13 22.42 -0.95
CA GLU A 223 -21.20 21.68 -1.61
C GLU A 223 -22.01 20.85 -0.59
N CYS A 224 -23.32 20.76 -0.80
CA CYS A 224 -24.19 19.88 -0.02
C CYS A 224 -24.16 18.46 -0.60
N VAL A 225 -23.71 17.51 0.19
CA VAL A 225 -23.55 16.10 -0.20
C VAL A 225 -24.27 15.18 0.76
N ALA A 226 -24.63 13.99 0.29
CA ALA A 226 -25.10 12.94 1.18
C ALA A 226 -24.04 12.62 2.27
N PRO A 227 -24.44 12.34 3.52
CA PRO A 227 -23.49 11.99 4.58
C PRO A 227 -22.60 10.78 4.26
N SER A 228 -23.09 9.86 3.42
CA SER A 228 -22.38 8.66 2.97
C SER A 228 -21.40 8.91 1.81
N THR A 229 -21.32 10.14 1.28
CA THR A 229 -20.39 10.48 0.21
C THR A 229 -18.95 10.34 0.72
N LYS A 230 -18.14 9.59 -0.04
CA LYS A 230 -16.69 9.39 0.21
C LYS A 230 -15.96 10.75 0.32
N ALA A 231 -14.90 10.78 1.10
CA ALA A 231 -13.94 11.88 1.03
C ALA A 231 -13.18 11.79 -0.31
N ALA A 232 -13.03 12.90 -1.04
CA ALA A 232 -12.22 12.90 -2.25
C ALA A 232 -10.72 12.87 -1.95
N SER A 233 -10.32 13.40 -0.78
CA SER A 233 -8.92 13.39 -0.33
C SER A 233 -8.82 13.51 1.18
N VAL A 234 -7.62 13.25 1.71
CA VAL A 234 -7.27 13.46 3.13
C VAL A 234 -7.33 14.94 3.56
N ASP A 235 -7.46 15.87 2.63
CA ASP A 235 -7.59 17.29 2.93
C ASP A 235 -8.99 17.67 3.41
N GLU A 236 -10.01 16.85 3.15
CA GLU A 236 -11.38 17.04 3.63
C GLU A 236 -11.56 16.75 5.14
N TYR A 237 -10.49 16.53 5.91
CA TYR A 237 -10.58 16.11 7.32
C TYR A 237 -11.53 17.00 8.15
N SER A 238 -11.56 18.31 7.91
CA SER A 238 -12.43 19.24 8.64
C SER A 238 -13.93 18.96 8.48
N ASP A 239 -14.31 18.22 7.43
CA ASP A 239 -15.69 17.81 7.17
C ASP A 239 -16.13 16.58 7.96
N PHE A 240 -15.24 16.00 8.77
CA PHE A 240 -15.51 14.78 9.52
C PHE A 240 -15.31 14.99 11.02
N LEU A 241 -16.08 14.27 11.83
CA LEU A 241 -15.98 14.22 13.28
C LEU A 241 -15.74 12.78 13.75
N PRO A 242 -14.96 12.57 14.82
CA PRO A 242 -14.73 11.24 15.36
C PRO A 242 -16.03 10.67 15.96
N ASN A 243 -16.34 9.42 15.61
CA ASN A 243 -17.44 8.66 16.20
C ASN A 243 -16.92 7.34 16.81
N PRO A 244 -16.44 7.37 18.06
CA PRO A 244 -15.93 6.17 18.72
C PRO A 244 -17.03 5.27 19.32
N THR A 245 -18.28 5.74 19.38
CA THR A 245 -19.29 5.13 20.26
C THR A 245 -20.19 4.16 19.48
N PRO A 246 -20.23 2.86 19.85
CA PRO A 246 -21.17 1.91 19.25
C PRO A 246 -22.65 2.31 19.49
N PRO A 247 -23.58 1.89 18.62
CA PRO A 247 -23.44 0.82 17.64
C PRO A 247 -22.94 1.25 16.25
N THR A 248 -23.04 2.54 15.91
CA THR A 248 -22.66 3.08 14.60
C THR A 248 -21.20 3.56 14.56
N GLY A 249 -20.66 3.99 15.71
CA GLY A 249 -19.24 4.29 15.88
C GLY A 249 -18.41 3.08 16.29
N TYR A 250 -17.10 3.20 16.12
CA TYR A 250 -16.14 2.17 16.55
C TYR A 250 -14.74 2.76 16.73
N SER A 251 -13.92 2.06 17.51
CA SER A 251 -12.49 2.31 17.61
C SER A 251 -11.73 0.99 17.77
N PHE A 252 -10.50 0.96 17.31
CA PHE A 252 -9.61 -0.18 17.45
C PHE A 252 -8.17 0.29 17.66
N ALA A 253 -7.42 -0.46 18.45
CA ALA A 253 -6.01 -0.20 18.69
C ALA A 253 -5.16 -1.13 17.83
N VAL A 254 -4.02 -0.62 17.38
CA VAL A 254 -2.99 -1.40 16.72
C VAL A 254 -1.65 -1.10 17.37
N GLU A 255 -0.81 -2.11 17.43
CA GLU A 255 0.59 -1.96 17.75
C GLU A 255 1.40 -2.23 16.50
N GLY A 256 2.65 -1.81 16.47
CA GLY A 256 3.47 -1.96 15.30
C GLY A 256 4.89 -1.51 15.51
N CYS A 257 5.59 -1.34 14.41
CA CYS A 257 6.94 -0.80 14.40
C CYS A 257 7.13 0.12 13.22
N VAL A 258 8.12 0.98 13.36
CA VAL A 258 8.54 1.87 12.30
C VAL A 258 9.99 1.65 11.92
N ALA A 259 10.33 2.05 10.70
CA ALA A 259 11.71 2.10 10.21
C ALA A 259 11.91 3.40 9.42
N ASP A 260 12.93 4.17 9.80
CA ASP A 260 13.33 5.37 9.08
C ASP A 260 14.00 4.96 7.76
N GLY A 261 13.55 5.57 6.66
CA GLY A 261 14.17 5.51 5.33
C GLY A 261 14.75 6.87 4.94
N GLN A 262 15.42 6.94 3.78
CA GLN A 262 16.04 8.20 3.31
C GLN A 262 15.02 9.31 3.02
N ASN A 263 13.76 8.97 2.72
CA ASN A 263 12.74 9.92 2.26
C ASN A 263 11.54 10.06 3.22
N GLY A 264 11.60 9.45 4.40
CA GLY A 264 10.46 9.37 5.33
C GLY A 264 10.47 8.11 6.18
N THR A 265 9.40 7.90 6.95
CA THR A 265 9.27 6.80 7.91
C THR A 265 8.27 5.76 7.44
N GLY A 266 8.70 4.51 7.28
CA GLY A 266 7.80 3.38 7.04
C GLY A 266 7.23 2.85 8.36
N ILE A 267 5.97 2.39 8.35
CA ILE A 267 5.33 1.68 9.45
C ILE A 267 4.80 0.31 9.00
N VAL A 268 4.79 -0.65 9.93
CA VAL A 268 3.99 -1.88 9.86
C VAL A 268 3.23 -2.04 11.16
N THR A 269 1.99 -2.52 11.10
CA THR A 269 1.25 -2.90 12.30
C THR A 269 1.27 -4.41 12.52
N ALA A 270 1.18 -4.85 13.76
CA ALA A 270 0.75 -6.19 14.08
C ALA A 270 -0.71 -6.40 13.62
N PRO A 271 -1.12 -7.65 13.35
CA PRO A 271 -2.50 -7.95 13.01
C PRO A 271 -3.45 -7.52 14.13
N ALA A 272 -4.44 -6.70 13.78
CA ALA A 272 -5.45 -6.18 14.69
C ALA A 272 -6.85 -6.66 14.32
N MET A 273 -7.80 -6.42 15.21
CA MET A 273 -9.22 -6.70 14.98
C MET A 273 -10.01 -5.40 14.98
N MET A 274 -10.77 -5.17 13.91
CA MET A 274 -11.74 -4.08 13.84
C MET A 274 -13.15 -4.67 13.89
N VAL A 275 -14.00 -4.12 14.75
CA VAL A 275 -15.38 -4.58 14.93
C VAL A 275 -16.32 -3.39 14.84
N VAL A 276 -17.27 -3.48 13.91
CA VAL A 276 -18.38 -2.55 13.73
C VAL A 276 -19.67 -3.28 14.10
N GLN A 277 -20.51 -2.67 14.93
CA GLN A 277 -21.74 -3.33 15.40
C GLN A 277 -22.93 -3.10 14.47
N SER A 278 -22.99 -1.94 13.79
CA SER A 278 -24.05 -1.61 12.86
C SER A 278 -23.54 -0.79 11.66
N PRO A 279 -23.56 -1.35 10.44
CA PRO A 279 -23.83 -2.76 10.13
C PRO A 279 -22.76 -3.68 10.77
N ALA A 280 -23.15 -4.90 11.16
CA ALA A 280 -22.24 -5.84 11.81
C ALA A 280 -21.14 -6.27 10.84
N VAL A 281 -19.93 -5.75 11.03
CA VAL A 281 -18.74 -6.06 10.22
C VAL A 281 -17.58 -6.35 11.15
N THR A 282 -16.85 -7.42 10.91
CA THR A 282 -15.59 -7.70 11.62
C THR A 282 -14.48 -7.90 10.61
N VAL A 283 -13.36 -7.23 10.81
CA VAL A 283 -12.14 -7.41 10.03
C VAL A 283 -11.10 -8.01 10.96
N ALA A 284 -10.75 -9.27 10.71
CA ALA A 284 -9.78 -10.02 11.48
C ALA A 284 -8.42 -10.01 10.78
N GLY A 285 -7.35 -9.88 11.57
CA GLY A 285 -5.98 -9.88 11.05
C GLY A 285 -5.62 -8.62 10.26
N LEU A 286 -6.26 -7.49 10.57
CA LEU A 286 -6.01 -6.22 9.89
C LEU A 286 -4.57 -5.80 10.10
N THR A 287 -3.81 -5.71 9.00
CA THR A 287 -2.42 -5.28 8.98
C THR A 287 -2.30 -4.08 8.06
N MET A 288 -1.61 -3.04 8.53
CA MET A 288 -1.36 -1.81 7.78
C MET A 288 0.14 -1.68 7.54
N THR A 289 0.51 -1.36 6.30
CA THR A 289 1.87 -0.94 5.94
C THR A 289 1.77 0.40 5.25
N ALA A 290 2.48 1.41 5.75
CA ALA A 290 2.41 2.75 5.18
C ALA A 290 3.75 3.47 5.27
N PHE A 291 3.93 4.46 4.42
CA PHE A 291 5.08 5.34 4.39
C PHE A 291 4.64 6.77 4.68
N PHE A 292 5.30 7.42 5.64
CA PHE A 292 5.06 8.79 6.05
C PHE A 292 6.20 9.65 5.54
N GLY A 293 5.93 10.48 4.55
CA GLY A 293 6.87 11.46 4.03
C GLY A 293 6.65 12.84 4.66
N ASP A 294 7.70 13.64 4.67
CA ASP A 294 7.57 15.08 4.88
C ASP A 294 6.64 15.66 3.81
N GLY A 295 5.73 16.54 4.19
CA GLY A 295 4.95 17.30 3.21
C GLY A 295 5.89 18.22 2.41
N ALA A 296 5.55 18.53 1.16
CA ALA A 296 6.22 19.58 0.40
C ALA A 296 6.25 20.89 1.22
N ASP A 297 7.29 21.72 1.10
CA ASP A 297 7.54 22.93 1.91
C ASP A 297 6.27 23.61 2.48
N GLY A 298 6.04 23.43 3.78
CA GLY A 298 4.89 24.02 4.51
C GLY A 298 3.60 23.18 4.53
N GLN A 299 3.54 22.05 3.85
CA GLN A 299 2.47 21.06 3.95
C GLN A 299 2.72 20.09 5.12
N PRO A 300 1.67 19.62 5.80
CA PRO A 300 1.83 18.63 6.86
C PRO A 300 2.25 17.28 6.28
N PRO A 301 2.92 16.44 7.09
CA PRO A 301 3.27 15.07 6.72
C PRO A 301 2.09 14.29 6.17
N ARG A 302 2.35 13.51 5.11
CA ARG A 302 1.36 12.66 4.46
C ARG A 302 1.84 11.23 4.42
N ALA A 303 0.89 10.31 4.33
CA ALA A 303 1.21 8.90 4.16
C ALA A 303 0.45 8.25 3.02
N THR A 304 1.07 7.24 2.43
CA THR A 304 0.44 6.30 1.50
C THR A 304 0.81 4.88 1.91
N GLY A 305 -0.05 3.91 1.63
CA GLY A 305 0.18 2.54 2.09
C GLY A 305 -0.80 1.52 1.54
N SER A 306 -0.71 0.32 2.09
CA SER A 306 -1.60 -0.81 1.84
C SER A 306 -2.16 -1.36 3.14
N LEU A 307 -3.34 -1.94 3.04
CA LEU A 307 -3.97 -2.70 4.10
C LEU A 307 -4.30 -4.11 3.62
N THR A 308 -4.14 -5.07 4.52
CA THR A 308 -4.57 -6.46 4.33
C THR A 308 -5.34 -6.93 5.55
N ALA A 309 -6.22 -7.90 5.36
CA ALA A 309 -6.88 -8.60 6.45
C ALA A 309 -7.04 -10.08 6.10
N ASP A 310 -6.88 -10.95 7.09
CA ASP A 310 -7.00 -12.40 6.90
C ASP A 310 -8.42 -12.78 6.48
N THR A 311 -9.42 -12.15 7.11
CA THR A 311 -10.84 -12.39 6.81
C THR A 311 -11.69 -11.19 7.20
N VAL A 312 -12.64 -10.86 6.33
CA VAL A 312 -13.75 -9.95 6.59
C VAL A 312 -15.02 -10.77 6.81
N LEU A 313 -15.76 -10.43 7.86
CA LEU A 313 -17.04 -11.03 8.24
C LEU A 313 -18.15 -9.98 8.10
N LEU A 314 -19.25 -10.35 7.45
CA LEU A 314 -20.51 -9.59 7.47
C LEU A 314 -21.52 -10.36 8.33
N GLY A 315 -21.87 -9.80 9.50
CA GLY A 315 -22.51 -10.56 10.57
C GLY A 315 -21.63 -11.73 11.02
N THR A 316 -22.06 -12.95 10.76
CA THR A 316 -21.30 -14.19 11.06
C THR A 316 -20.70 -14.85 9.80
N SER A 317 -20.93 -14.28 8.62
CA SER A 317 -20.55 -14.87 7.34
C SER A 317 -19.21 -14.33 6.86
N ALA A 318 -18.24 -15.22 6.63
CA ALA A 318 -16.97 -14.85 6.01
C ALA A 318 -17.17 -14.54 4.52
N ILE A 319 -16.69 -13.37 4.11
CA ILE A 319 -16.77 -12.90 2.73
C ILE A 319 -15.39 -12.86 2.03
N GLY A 320 -14.33 -13.25 2.74
CA GLY A 320 -12.99 -13.44 2.19
C GLY A 320 -11.93 -12.54 2.81
N ALA A 321 -10.69 -12.64 2.32
CA ALA A 321 -9.59 -11.79 2.75
C ALA A 321 -9.81 -10.33 2.32
N GLY A 322 -9.36 -9.39 3.14
CA GLY A 322 -9.46 -7.96 2.87
C GLY A 322 -8.19 -7.45 2.20
N LYS A 323 -8.34 -6.54 1.23
CA LYS A 323 -7.23 -5.83 0.59
C LYS A 323 -7.64 -4.40 0.27
N GLY A 324 -6.67 -3.50 0.35
CA GLY A 324 -6.91 -2.10 0.04
C GLY A 324 -5.68 -1.21 0.07
N THR A 325 -5.90 0.08 -0.12
CA THR A 325 -4.89 1.12 0.00
C THR A 325 -5.20 2.04 1.18
N MET A 326 -4.18 2.77 1.60
CA MET A 326 -4.27 3.77 2.65
C MET A 326 -3.70 5.09 2.14
N SER A 327 -4.35 6.20 2.52
CA SER A 327 -3.75 7.53 2.50
C SER A 327 -3.97 8.21 3.85
N ALA A 328 -3.05 9.07 4.27
CA ALA A 328 -3.21 9.84 5.50
C ALA A 328 -2.56 11.22 5.45
N ARG A 329 -2.98 12.10 6.37
CA ARG A 329 -2.40 13.43 6.58
C ARG A 329 -2.35 13.75 8.08
N LEU A 330 -1.24 14.32 8.54
CA LEU A 330 -1.13 14.86 9.90
C LEU A 330 -2.03 16.08 10.05
N ILE A 331 -2.79 16.14 11.13
CA ILE A 331 -3.62 17.30 11.49
C ILE A 331 -2.87 18.15 12.50
N ALA A 332 -2.89 19.47 12.31
CA ALA A 332 -2.28 20.38 13.27
C ALA A 332 -2.97 20.23 14.64
N PRO A 333 -2.24 20.25 15.78
CA PRO A 333 -2.83 20.04 17.09
C PRO A 333 -4.02 20.95 17.43
N SER A 334 -4.05 22.18 16.89
CA SER A 334 -5.16 23.14 17.06
C SER A 334 -6.40 22.82 16.24
N GLU A 335 -6.28 21.97 15.22
CA GLU A 335 -7.34 21.59 14.28
C GLU A 335 -7.88 20.17 14.57
N VAL A 336 -7.28 19.45 15.51
CA VAL A 336 -7.74 18.12 15.93
C VAL A 336 -9.14 18.26 16.56
N PRO A 337 -10.17 17.57 16.03
CA PRO A 337 -11.49 17.63 16.61
C PRO A 337 -11.52 16.99 18.01
N PRO A 338 -12.40 17.46 18.91
CA PRO A 338 -12.56 16.85 20.22
C PRO A 338 -13.07 15.41 20.09
N GLY A 339 -12.63 14.54 21.00
CA GLY A 339 -13.13 13.16 21.10
C GLY A 339 -12.35 12.11 20.32
N VAL A 340 -11.25 12.47 19.64
CA VAL A 340 -10.32 11.48 19.07
C VAL A 340 -9.66 10.68 20.21
N PRO A 341 -9.76 9.35 20.24
CA PRO A 341 -9.05 8.52 21.21
C PRO A 341 -7.54 8.60 21.01
N MET A 342 -6.79 8.80 22.09
CA MET A 342 -5.33 8.94 22.04
C MET A 342 -4.64 7.61 22.27
N ALA A 343 -3.69 7.26 21.40
CA ALA A 343 -2.87 6.08 21.56
C ALA A 343 -1.95 6.20 22.77
N LYS A 344 -1.76 5.11 23.50
CA LYS A 344 -0.78 5.03 24.59
C LYS A 344 0.31 4.06 24.17
N LEU A 345 1.56 4.51 24.22
CA LEU A 345 2.69 3.60 24.08
C LEU A 345 2.65 2.58 25.22
N PRO A 346 2.98 1.31 24.97
CA PRO A 346 3.15 0.33 26.02
C PRO A 346 4.18 0.87 27.01
N THR A 347 3.82 0.96 28.29
CA THR A 347 4.82 1.20 29.33
C THR A 347 5.82 0.05 29.28
N ALA A 348 7.10 0.37 29.06
CA ALA A 348 8.18 -0.61 29.17
C ALA A 348 7.98 -1.39 30.46
N ALA A 349 7.93 -2.72 30.35
CA ALA A 349 7.90 -3.58 31.53
C ALA A 349 9.07 -3.14 32.42
N ALA A 350 8.75 -2.63 33.61
CA ALA A 350 9.76 -2.31 34.60
C ALA A 350 10.63 -3.57 34.76
N ASP A 351 11.94 -3.41 34.57
CA ASP A 351 12.93 -4.46 34.81
C ASP A 351 12.59 -5.18 36.12
N GLY A 352 12.07 -6.40 35.98
CA GLY A 352 11.79 -7.30 37.09
C GLY A 352 13.11 -7.86 37.61
N GLY A 353 13.95 -6.99 38.14
CA GLY A 353 15.07 -7.35 38.98
C GLY A 353 14.55 -7.79 40.34
N ALA A 354 14.55 -9.09 40.58
CA ALA A 354 14.75 -9.63 41.92
C ALA A 354 15.49 -10.96 41.80
N ASP A 355 16.74 -10.91 42.23
CA ASP A 355 17.60 -12.04 42.57
C ASP A 355 16.83 -13.18 43.25
N ALA A 356 17.05 -14.40 42.76
CA ALA A 356 16.86 -15.61 43.54
C ALA A 356 17.83 -16.70 43.06
N SER A 357 19.03 -16.73 43.65
CA SER A 357 19.71 -17.94 44.13
C SER A 357 21.03 -17.57 44.82
N PRO A 358 21.50 -18.34 45.83
CA PRO A 358 21.01 -19.65 46.27
C PRO A 358 20.21 -19.66 47.58
#